data_AF-K1S6K7-F1
#
_entry.id   AF-K1S6K7-F1
#
_cell.length_a   1.000
_cell.length_b   1.000
_cell.length_c   1.000
_cell.angle_alpha   90.00
_cell.angle_beta   90.00
_cell.angle_gamma   90.00
#
_symmetry.space_group_name_H-M   'P 1'
#
loop_
_entity.id
_entity.type
_entity.pdbx_description
1 polymer ?
#
loop_
_entity_poly.entity_id
_entity_poly.type
_entity_poly.pdbx_seq_one_letter_code
_entity_poly.pdbx_strand_id
1 'polypeptide(L)'
;NLGERLMPLLLMAVVALYAIVFLAYVNTKRSFDEINLMLQMFEDAEAGRTIQRPQRKVNDEYDVIMNNILMMFLNNTYLNIQLKEKQYRQQNAELTALQLQINPHFLYNTLQTLDMEARKLNDDGRISAVVGYVSDILKYSLTNPQKSVSLREELDYLKKYVEVQHYRFGDSFIIYYEVDDDVMDAEVFR
;
A
#
# COMPACT_ATOMS: atom_id res chain seq x y z
N ASN A 1 -78.31 5.68 -38.87
CA ASN A 1 -77.83 5.56 -37.49
C ASN A 1 -76.40 6.05 -37.35
N LEU A 2 -76.21 7.26 -36.81
CA LEU A 2 -74.89 7.84 -36.54
C LEU A 2 -74.13 7.06 -35.45
N GLY A 3 -74.86 6.49 -34.47
CA GLY A 3 -74.30 5.71 -33.37
C GLY A 3 -73.60 4.40 -33.78
N GLU A 4 -74.11 3.70 -34.80
CA GLU A 4 -73.50 2.45 -35.31
C GLU A 4 -72.13 2.68 -35.94
N ARG A 5 -71.86 3.87 -36.48
CA ARG A 5 -70.56 4.23 -37.07
C ARG A 5 -69.55 4.75 -36.03
N LEU A 6 -70.01 5.28 -34.89
CA LEU A 6 -69.14 5.85 -33.85
C LEU A 6 -68.60 4.80 -32.86
N MET A 7 -69.38 3.75 -32.60
CA MET A 7 -68.99 2.67 -31.68
C MET A 7 -67.64 2.00 -32.01
N PRO A 8 -67.33 1.61 -33.28
CA PRO A 8 -66.04 0.99 -33.59
C PRO A 8 -64.85 1.96 -33.41
N LEU A 9 -65.03 3.26 -33.65
CA LEU A 9 -63.98 4.27 -33.46
C LEU A 9 -63.62 4.44 -31.97
N LEU A 10 -64.62 4.45 -31.08
CA LEU A 10 -64.40 4.50 -29.64
C LEU A 10 -63.65 3.26 -29.14
N LEU A 11 -64.01 2.08 -29.65
CA LEU A 11 -63.35 0.82 -29.30
C LEU A 11 -61.88 0.81 -29.73
N MET A 12 -61.59 1.27 -30.95
CA MET A 12 -60.21 1.43 -31.43
C MET A 12 -59.41 2.43 -30.58
N ALA A 13 -60.01 3.54 -30.17
CA ALA A 13 -59.35 4.53 -29.31
C ALA A 13 -58.99 3.95 -27.93
N VAL A 14 -59.87 3.14 -27.34
CA VAL A 14 -59.62 2.46 -26.06
C VAL A 14 -58.49 1.44 -26.20
N VAL A 15 -58.46 0.65 -27.27
CA VAL A 15 -57.39 -0.32 -27.53
C VAL A 15 -56.05 0.37 -27.75
N ALA A 16 -56.03 1.47 -28.53
CA ALA A 16 -54.83 2.26 -28.75
C ALA A 16 -54.29 2.85 -27.43
N LEU A 17 -55.19 3.38 -26.59
CA LEU A 17 -54.80 3.91 -25.28
C LEU A 17 -54.22 2.82 -24.38
N TYR A 18 -54.83 1.64 -24.35
CA TYR A 18 -54.31 0.50 -23.60
C TYR A 18 -52.93 0.07 -24.12
N ALA A 19 -52.74 0.00 -25.44
CA ALA A 19 -51.47 -0.35 -26.05
C ALA A 19 -50.36 0.68 -25.73
N ILE A 20 -50.69 1.98 -25.74
CA ILE A 20 -49.75 3.05 -25.37
C ILE A 20 -49.33 2.90 -23.90
N VAL A 21 -50.29 2.71 -22.99
CA VAL A 21 -50.00 2.54 -21.56
C VAL A 21 -49.18 1.27 -21.33
N PHE A 22 -49.48 0.18 -22.03
CA PHE A 22 -48.74 -1.07 -21.94
C PHE A 22 -47.29 -0.92 -22.42
N LEU A 23 -47.08 -0.32 -23.60
CA LEU A 23 -45.75 -0.06 -24.14
C LEU A 23 -44.94 0.88 -23.25
N ALA A 24 -45.57 1.94 -22.74
CA ALA A 24 -44.95 2.86 -21.79
C ALA A 24 -44.50 2.12 -20.52
N TYR A 25 -45.39 1.29 -19.94
CA TYR A 25 -45.08 0.52 -18.74
C TYR A 25 -43.90 -0.45 -18.96
N VAL A 26 -43.90 -1.20 -20.07
CA VAL A 26 -42.82 -2.14 -20.40
C VAL A 26 -41.49 -1.41 -20.59
N ASN A 27 -41.49 -0.29 -21.31
CA ASN A 27 -40.29 0.50 -21.56
C ASN A 27 -39.75 1.10 -20.24
N THR A 28 -40.62 1.74 -19.45
CA THR A 28 -40.25 2.29 -18.14
C THR A 28 -39.65 1.22 -17.22
N LYS A 29 -40.29 0.05 -17.12
CA LYS A 29 -39.79 -1.03 -16.26
C LYS A 29 -38.40 -1.50 -16.71
N ARG A 30 -38.21 -1.69 -18.02
CA ARG A 30 -36.91 -2.06 -18.59
C ARG A 30 -35.81 -1.02 -18.29
N SER A 31 -36.09 0.26 -18.50
CA SER A 31 -35.14 1.33 -18.20
C SER A 31 -34.75 1.37 -16.72
N PHE A 32 -35.72 1.18 -15.81
CA PHE A 32 -35.43 1.15 -14.37
C PHE A 32 -34.54 -0.04 -13.98
N ASP A 33 -34.76 -1.21 -14.57
CA ASP A 33 -33.95 -2.40 -14.30
C ASP A 33 -32.49 -2.19 -14.76
N GLU A 34 -32.28 -1.57 -15.92
CA GLU A 34 -30.93 -1.26 -16.45
C GLU A 34 -30.20 -0.20 -15.60
N ILE A 35 -30.92 0.80 -15.08
CA ILE A 35 -30.34 1.79 -14.14
C ILE A 35 -29.96 1.16 -12.80
N ASN A 36 -30.80 0.30 -12.25
CA ASN A 36 -30.50 -0.37 -10.98
C ASN A 36 -29.27 -1.28 -11.10
N LEU A 37 -29.10 -1.94 -12.24
CA LEU A 37 -27.91 -2.73 -12.54
C LEU A 37 -26.64 -1.86 -12.59
N MET A 38 -26.70 -0.69 -13.23
CA MET A 38 -25.61 0.29 -13.21
C MET A 38 -25.23 0.71 -11.78
N LEU A 39 -26.23 1.02 -10.95
CA LEU A 39 -26.01 1.43 -9.56
C LEU A 39 -25.34 0.32 -8.73
N GLN A 40 -25.79 -0.92 -8.88
CA GLN A 40 -25.19 -2.06 -8.18
C GLN A 40 -23.74 -2.29 -8.59
N MET A 41 -23.43 -2.18 -9.89
CA MET A 41 -22.06 -2.34 -10.38
C MET A 41 -21.12 -1.26 -9.85
N PHE A 42 -21.59 -0.01 -9.70
CA PHE A 42 -20.83 1.06 -9.04
C PHE A 42 -20.60 0.77 -7.56
N GLU A 43 -21.64 0.36 -6.84
CA GLU A 43 -21.55 0.05 -5.42
C GLU A 43 -20.58 -1.12 -5.18
N ASP A 44 -20.65 -2.17 -5.99
CA ASP A 44 -19.72 -3.29 -5.95
C ASP A 44 -18.29 -2.86 -6.31
N ALA A 45 -18.12 -1.95 -7.28
CA ALA A 45 -16.82 -1.41 -7.66
C ALA A 45 -16.18 -0.58 -6.54
N GLU A 46 -16.95 0.30 -5.89
CA GLU A 46 -16.52 1.07 -4.72
C GLU A 46 -16.20 0.17 -3.52
N ALA A 47 -16.97 -0.91 -3.33
CA ALA A 47 -16.73 -1.91 -2.29
C ALA A 47 -15.57 -2.88 -2.61
N GLY A 48 -14.93 -2.77 -3.77
CA GLY A 48 -13.83 -3.65 -4.19
C GLY A 48 -14.25 -5.08 -4.53
N ARG A 49 -15.52 -5.31 -4.84
CA ARG A 49 -16.07 -6.61 -5.25
C ARG A 49 -15.89 -6.81 -6.76
N THR A 50 -15.96 -8.06 -7.20
CA THR A 50 -15.86 -8.40 -8.63
C THR A 50 -17.07 -7.88 -9.39
N ILE A 51 -16.82 -6.95 -10.32
CA ILE A 51 -17.84 -6.44 -11.24
C ILE A 51 -18.17 -7.53 -12.26
N GLN A 52 -19.33 -8.18 -12.14
CA GLN A 52 -19.82 -9.13 -13.14
C GLN A 52 -20.40 -8.37 -14.32
N ARG A 53 -19.79 -8.53 -15.51
CA ARG A 53 -20.35 -7.96 -16.74
C ARG A 53 -21.64 -8.69 -17.10
N PRO A 54 -22.74 -7.97 -17.40
CA PRO A 54 -23.94 -8.57 -17.95
C PRO A 54 -23.61 -9.26 -19.28
N GLN A 55 -24.04 -10.51 -19.47
CA GLN A 55 -23.79 -11.26 -20.72
C GLN A 55 -24.70 -10.86 -21.89
N ARG A 56 -25.62 -9.91 -21.69
CA ARG A 56 -26.51 -9.43 -22.74
C ARG A 56 -25.85 -8.29 -23.51
N LYS A 57 -25.40 -8.58 -24.74
CA LYS A 57 -25.19 -7.56 -25.78
C LYS A 57 -26.56 -7.06 -26.23
N VAL A 58 -27.03 -5.96 -25.65
CA VAL A 58 -28.10 -5.18 -26.29
C VAL A 58 -27.45 -3.87 -26.67
N ASN A 59 -27.16 -3.67 -27.95
CA ASN A 59 -26.56 -2.45 -28.48
C ASN A 59 -27.51 -1.24 -28.30
N ASP A 60 -27.71 -0.82 -27.07
CA ASP A 60 -28.60 0.24 -26.62
C ASP A 60 -27.79 1.39 -26.00
N GLU A 61 -28.41 2.55 -25.83
CA GLU A 61 -27.78 3.76 -25.30
C GLU A 61 -27.19 3.53 -23.89
N TYR A 62 -27.80 2.64 -23.12
CA TYR A 62 -27.36 2.25 -21.78
C TYR A 62 -26.03 1.47 -21.77
N ASP A 63 -25.75 0.65 -22.78
CA ASP A 63 -24.47 -0.06 -22.90
C ASP A 63 -23.31 0.92 -23.13
N VAL A 64 -23.55 1.99 -23.90
CA VAL A 64 -22.55 3.05 -24.14
C VAL A 64 -22.26 3.80 -22.84
N ILE A 65 -23.31 4.18 -22.11
CA ILE A 65 -23.19 4.85 -20.81
C ILE A 65 -22.44 3.97 -19.82
N MET A 66 -22.82 2.69 -19.71
CA MET A 66 -22.19 1.69 -18.85
C MET A 66 -20.69 1.57 -19.17
N ASN A 67 -20.32 1.43 -20.44
CA ASN A 67 -18.92 1.30 -20.84
C ASN A 67 -18.12 2.56 -20.49
N ASN A 68 -18.67 3.76 -20.74
CA ASN A 68 -18.00 5.02 -20.40
C ASN A 68 -17.77 5.15 -18.88
N ILE A 69 -18.79 4.82 -18.09
CA ILE A 69 -18.75 4.79 -16.63
C ILE A 69 -17.67 3.81 -16.14
N LEU A 70 -17.68 2.59 -16.67
CA LEU A 70 -16.71 1.56 -16.29
C LEU A 70 -15.29 2.02 -16.63
N MET A 71 -15.08 2.59 -17.82
CA MET A 71 -13.78 3.11 -18.23
C MET A 71 -13.34 4.28 -17.33
N MET A 72 -14.25 5.17 -16.95
CA MET A 72 -13.97 6.26 -16.00
C MET A 72 -13.57 5.71 -14.63
N PHE A 73 -14.27 4.70 -14.11
CA PHE A 73 -13.94 4.06 -12.84
C PHE A 73 -12.57 3.39 -12.90
N LEU A 74 -12.32 2.57 -13.93
CA LEU A 74 -11.04 1.88 -14.11
C LEU A 74 -9.87 2.87 -14.23
N ASN A 75 -10.07 3.96 -14.98
CA ASN A 75 -9.06 5.01 -15.12
C ASN A 75 -8.79 5.73 -13.79
N ASN A 76 -9.83 6.07 -13.03
CA ASN A 76 -9.67 6.68 -11.69
C ASN A 76 -8.94 5.74 -10.73
N THR A 77 -9.30 4.46 -10.71
CA THR A 77 -8.61 3.45 -9.88
C THR A 77 -7.14 3.33 -10.28
N TYR A 78 -6.85 3.27 -11.58
CA TYR A 78 -5.48 3.23 -12.09
C TYR A 78 -4.67 4.48 -11.70
N LEU A 79 -5.23 5.67 -11.85
CA LEU A 79 -4.60 6.93 -11.44
C LEU A 79 -4.36 7.00 -9.93
N ASN A 80 -5.31 6.51 -9.12
CA ASN A 80 -5.16 6.45 -7.67
C ASN A 80 -4.03 5.51 -7.25
N ILE A 81 -3.90 4.34 -7.89
CA ILE A 81 -2.80 3.41 -7.63
C ILE A 81 -1.46 4.04 -7.99
N GLN A 82 -1.35 4.66 -9.17
CA GLN A 82 -0.14 5.35 -9.59
C GLN A 82 0.24 6.51 -8.65
N LEU A 83 -0.75 7.28 -8.19
CA LEU A 83 -0.52 8.37 -7.25
C LEU A 83 0.05 7.85 -5.93
N LYS A 84 -0.55 6.78 -5.37
CA LYS A 84 -0.05 6.12 -4.16
C LYS A 84 1.36 5.59 -4.34
N GLU A 85 1.65 4.96 -5.46
CA GLU A 85 2.99 4.45 -5.76
C GLU A 85 4.02 5.59 -5.86
N LYS A 86 3.67 6.69 -6.52
CA LYS A 86 4.52 7.87 -6.63
C LYS A 86 4.77 8.51 -5.26
N GLN A 87 3.74 8.63 -4.42
CA GLN A 87 3.86 9.14 -3.05
C GLN A 87 4.80 8.26 -2.22
N TYR A 88 4.64 6.94 -2.29
CA TYR A 88 5.51 5.99 -1.60
C TYR A 88 6.97 6.12 -2.04
N ARG A 89 7.22 6.21 -3.35
CA ARG A 89 8.58 6.43 -3.90
C ARG A 89 9.16 7.77 -3.46
N GLN A 90 8.36 8.82 -3.45
CA GLN A 90 8.79 10.14 -2.98
C GLN A 90 9.15 10.11 -1.48
N GLN A 91 8.30 9.51 -0.64
CA GLN A 91 8.55 9.37 0.79
C GLN A 91 9.84 8.59 1.05
N ASN A 92 10.07 7.48 0.33
CA ASN A 92 11.31 6.72 0.43
C ASN A 92 12.54 7.53 -0.01
N ALA A 93 12.42 8.33 -1.07
CA ALA A 93 13.49 9.19 -1.53
C ALA A 93 13.81 10.31 -0.51
N GLU A 94 12.79 10.91 0.10
CA GLU A 94 12.94 11.91 1.17
C GLU A 94 13.60 11.30 2.41
N LEU A 95 13.16 10.12 2.85
CA LEU A 95 13.79 9.39 3.95
C LEU A 95 15.25 9.06 3.66
N THR A 96 15.55 8.60 2.44
CA THR A 96 16.93 8.32 2.00
C THR A 96 17.76 9.60 2.00
N ALA A 97 17.22 10.72 1.51
CA ALA A 97 17.91 12.00 1.52
C ALA A 97 18.18 12.51 2.95
N LEU A 98 17.24 12.34 3.88
CA LEU A 98 17.43 12.64 5.30
C LEU A 98 18.52 11.76 5.92
N GLN A 99 18.55 10.46 5.61
CA GLN A 99 19.63 9.58 6.03
C GLN A 99 21.00 10.05 5.50
N LEU A 100 21.07 10.50 4.24
CA LEU A 100 22.29 11.03 3.64
C LEU A 100 22.73 12.37 4.25
N GLN A 101 21.81 13.17 4.80
CA GLN A 101 22.17 14.39 5.55
C GLN A 101 22.91 14.07 6.85
N ILE A 102 22.68 12.90 7.45
CA ILE A 102 23.54 12.38 8.50
C ILE A 102 24.84 11.94 7.82
N ASN A 103 25.84 12.82 7.78
CA ASN A 103 27.14 12.49 7.19
C ASN A 103 27.80 11.36 8.00
N PRO A 104 27.85 10.10 7.49
CA PRO A 104 28.37 8.99 8.25
C PRO A 104 29.86 9.19 8.56
N HIS A 105 30.58 9.82 7.63
CA HIS A 105 31.98 10.15 7.77
C HIS A 105 32.21 11.19 8.87
N PHE A 106 31.34 12.20 9.04
CA PHE A 106 31.45 13.12 10.16
C PHE A 106 31.33 12.40 11.51
N LEU A 107 30.35 11.49 11.64
CA LEU A 107 30.17 10.71 12.86
C LEU A 107 31.34 9.76 13.11
N TYR A 108 31.84 9.06 12.09
CA TYR A 108 33.04 8.22 12.24
C TYR A 108 34.25 9.03 12.65
N ASN A 109 34.46 10.20 12.04
CA ASN A 109 35.58 11.07 12.40
C ASN A 109 35.46 11.59 13.83
N THR A 110 34.23 11.87 14.28
CA THR A 110 33.97 12.29 15.66
C THR A 110 34.29 11.15 16.63
N LEU A 111 33.83 9.93 16.35
CA LEU A 111 34.12 8.76 17.18
C LEU A 111 35.62 8.41 17.18
N GLN A 112 36.30 8.46 16.02
CA GLN A 112 37.75 8.27 15.95
C GLN A 112 38.52 9.34 16.74
N THR A 113 38.05 10.59 16.72
CA THR A 113 38.65 11.65 17.53
C THR A 113 38.48 11.36 19.01
N LEU A 114 37.29 10.90 19.43
CA LEU A 114 37.04 10.50 20.83
C LEU A 114 37.90 9.29 21.26
N ASP A 115 38.07 8.29 20.40
CA ASP A 115 38.99 7.15 20.64
C ASP A 115 40.43 7.65 20.84
N MET A 116 40.89 8.56 19.99
CA MET A 116 42.24 9.13 20.09
C MET A 116 42.42 9.96 21.37
N GLU A 117 41.42 10.77 21.76
CA GLU A 117 41.45 11.52 23.02
C GLU A 117 41.41 10.60 24.25
N ALA A 118 40.63 9.51 24.23
CA ALA A 118 40.62 8.52 25.30
C ALA A 118 42.00 7.88 25.51
N ARG A 119 42.67 7.47 24.42
CA ARG A 119 44.03 6.91 24.49
C ARG A 119 45.06 7.90 25.04
N LYS A 120 44.92 9.20 24.74
CA LYS A 120 45.80 10.26 25.30
C LYS A 120 45.66 10.41 26.82
N LEU A 121 44.51 10.05 27.39
CA LEU A 121 44.25 10.09 28.83
C LEU A 121 44.78 8.84 29.57
N ASN A 122 45.55 7.97 28.90
CA ASN A 122 45.97 6.66 29.42
C ASN A 122 44.77 5.81 29.86
N ASP A 123 43.66 5.88 29.10
CA ASP A 123 42.56 4.94 29.26
C ASP A 123 43.10 3.50 29.18
N ASP A 124 42.55 2.61 30.02
CA ASP A 124 42.90 1.19 30.07
C ASP A 124 42.37 0.40 28.85
N GLY A 125 41.88 1.11 27.83
CA GLY A 125 41.31 0.59 26.59
C GLY A 125 39.79 0.44 26.64
N ARG A 126 39.15 0.70 27.79
CA ARG A 126 37.71 0.53 27.97
C ARG A 126 36.88 1.55 27.19
N ILE A 127 37.25 2.82 27.23
CA ILE A 127 36.56 3.88 26.46
C ILE A 127 36.78 3.63 24.97
N SER A 128 38.01 3.29 24.57
CA SER A 128 38.33 2.92 23.19
C SER A 128 37.49 1.77 22.65
N ALA A 129 37.26 0.72 23.45
CA ALA A 129 36.43 -0.42 23.06
C ALA A 129 34.97 -0.02 22.85
N VAL A 130 34.39 0.76 23.77
CA VAL A 130 32.99 1.23 23.67
C VAL A 130 32.81 2.13 22.45
N VAL A 131 33.73 3.05 22.19
CA VAL A 131 33.71 3.92 21.01
C VAL A 131 33.81 3.09 19.72
N GLY A 132 34.59 2.01 19.72
CA GLY A 132 34.66 1.03 18.63
C GLY A 132 33.31 0.34 18.39
N TYR A 133 32.68 -0.20 19.43
CA TYR A 133 31.38 -0.86 19.32
C TYR A 133 30.29 0.10 18.82
N VAL A 134 30.25 1.33 19.33
CA VAL A 134 29.31 2.37 18.86
C VAL A 134 29.56 2.71 17.40
N SER A 135 30.83 2.80 16.98
CA SER A 135 31.18 3.06 15.59
C SER A 135 30.68 1.95 14.66
N ASP A 136 30.83 0.70 15.07
CA ASP A 136 30.39 -0.46 14.29
C ASP A 136 28.86 -0.54 14.20
N ILE A 137 28.16 -0.32 15.31
CA ILE A 137 26.68 -0.28 15.34
C ILE A 137 26.17 0.86 14.46
N LEU A 138 26.82 2.03 14.50
CA LEU A 138 26.43 3.16 13.67
C LEU A 138 26.69 2.89 12.18
N LYS A 139 27.83 2.27 11.84
CA LYS A 139 28.12 1.81 10.47
C LYS A 139 27.05 0.88 9.97
N TYR A 140 26.66 -0.06 10.82
CA TYR A 140 25.56 -0.94 10.54
C TYR A 140 24.30 -0.13 10.26
N SER A 141 23.76 0.59 11.23
CA SER A 141 22.48 1.32 11.10
C SER A 141 22.40 2.29 9.91
N LEU A 142 23.53 2.87 9.46
CA LEU A 142 23.57 3.79 8.32
C LEU A 142 23.78 3.11 6.95
N THR A 143 24.13 1.82 6.94
CA THR A 143 24.18 1.02 5.70
C THR A 143 22.77 0.73 5.20
N ASN A 144 22.59 0.45 3.90
CA ASN A 144 21.27 0.26 3.26
C ASN A 144 20.35 -0.70 4.06
N PRO A 145 19.22 -0.21 4.63
CA PRO A 145 18.31 -1.05 5.41
C PRO A 145 17.56 -2.09 4.59
N GLN A 146 17.54 -1.96 3.26
CA GLN A 146 16.89 -2.93 2.36
C GLN A 146 17.81 -4.11 1.98
N LYS A 147 19.04 -4.15 2.50
CA LYS A 147 19.97 -5.25 2.24
C LYS A 147 19.75 -6.33 3.30
N SER A 148 19.41 -7.55 2.88
CA SER A 148 19.45 -8.71 3.77
C SER A 148 20.88 -8.95 4.27
N VAL A 149 20.98 -9.41 5.51
CA VAL A 149 22.24 -9.80 6.15
C VAL A 149 22.13 -11.24 6.63
N SER A 150 23.27 -11.90 6.83
CA SER A 150 23.25 -13.21 7.48
C SER A 150 22.85 -13.06 8.95
N LEU A 151 22.18 -14.07 9.52
CA LEU A 151 21.89 -14.11 10.96
C LEU A 151 23.17 -13.96 11.79
N ARG A 152 24.29 -14.50 11.31
CA ARG A 152 25.62 -14.34 11.93
C ARG A 152 26.04 -12.87 12.04
N GLU A 153 25.91 -12.10 10.96
CA GLU A 153 26.22 -10.67 10.97
C GLU A 153 25.30 -9.91 11.93
N GLU A 154 23.99 -10.19 11.90
CA GLU A 154 23.02 -9.57 12.81
C GLU A 154 23.37 -9.85 14.28
N LEU A 155 23.74 -11.09 14.61
CA LEU A 155 24.17 -11.49 15.95
C LEU A 155 25.48 -10.81 16.38
N ASP A 156 26.42 -10.57 15.47
CA ASP A 156 27.66 -9.84 15.78
C ASP A 156 27.36 -8.40 16.21
N TYR A 157 26.49 -7.69 15.48
CA TYR A 157 26.08 -6.33 15.85
C TYR A 157 25.27 -6.30 17.14
N LEU A 158 24.40 -7.28 17.36
CA LEU A 158 23.65 -7.43 18.60
C LEU A 158 24.58 -7.65 19.80
N LYS A 159 25.63 -8.47 19.66
CA LYS A 159 26.65 -8.65 20.71
C LYS A 159 27.40 -7.34 21.01
N LYS A 160 27.83 -6.60 19.98
CA LYS A 160 28.46 -5.28 20.15
C LYS A 160 27.53 -4.29 20.88
N TYR A 161 26.23 -4.30 20.56
CA TYR A 161 25.25 -3.49 21.28
C TYR A 161 25.13 -3.87 22.75
N VAL A 162 25.11 -5.18 23.04
CA VAL A 162 25.07 -5.70 24.41
C VAL A 162 26.31 -5.28 25.20
N GLU A 163 27.51 -5.32 24.61
CA GLU A 163 28.73 -4.83 25.26
C GLU A 163 28.65 -3.35 25.65
N VAL A 164 28.06 -2.50 24.79
CA VAL A 164 27.81 -1.09 25.11
C VAL A 164 26.84 -0.96 26.29
N GLN A 165 25.77 -1.76 26.33
CA GLN A 165 24.83 -1.74 27.45
C GLN A 165 25.46 -2.26 28.75
N HIS A 166 26.31 -3.28 28.65
CA HIS A 166 27.02 -3.85 29.79
C HIS A 166 27.99 -2.81 30.37
N TYR A 167 28.66 -2.02 29.53
CA TYR A 167 29.46 -0.90 30.02
C TYR A 167 28.64 0.16 30.77
N ARG A 168 27.41 0.43 30.31
CA ARG A 168 26.52 1.43 30.91
C ARG A 168 25.90 0.98 32.23
N PHE A 169 25.52 -0.29 32.33
CA PHE A 169 24.73 -0.81 33.44
C PHE A 169 25.45 -1.89 34.28
N GLY A 170 26.71 -2.20 33.97
CA GLY A 170 27.49 -3.24 34.63
C GLY A 170 26.80 -4.62 34.59
N ASP A 171 26.96 -5.38 35.67
CA ASP A 171 26.41 -6.74 35.83
C ASP A 171 24.91 -6.79 36.17
N SER A 172 24.15 -5.76 35.80
CA SER A 172 22.71 -5.70 36.09
C SER A 172 21.87 -6.69 35.28
N PHE A 173 22.44 -7.28 34.23
CA PHE A 173 21.78 -8.28 33.39
C PHE A 173 22.78 -9.30 32.84
N ILE A 174 22.29 -10.51 32.56
CA ILE A 174 23.03 -11.59 31.91
C ILE A 174 22.26 -11.98 30.65
N ILE A 175 22.95 -12.15 29.53
CA ILE A 175 22.36 -12.54 28.25
C ILE A 175 22.92 -13.90 27.84
N TYR A 176 22.02 -14.79 27.41
CA TYR A 176 22.35 -16.08 26.84
C TYR A 176 21.91 -16.09 25.38
N TYR A 177 22.80 -16.54 24.49
CA TYR A 177 22.52 -16.70 23.07
C TYR A 177 22.32 -18.17 22.77
N GLU A 178 21.11 -18.55 22.37
CA GLU A 178 20.78 -19.89 21.92
C GLU A 178 20.31 -19.80 20.47
N VAL A 179 21.20 -20.20 19.56
CA VAL A 179 21.00 -20.12 18.11
C VAL A 179 21.57 -21.39 17.51
N ASP A 180 20.81 -22.02 16.61
CA ASP A 180 21.26 -23.21 15.89
C ASP A 180 22.30 -22.82 14.82
N ASP A 181 23.38 -23.59 14.71
CA ASP A 181 24.46 -23.32 13.75
C ASP A 181 23.95 -23.43 12.31
N ASP A 182 22.93 -24.28 12.08
CA ASP A 182 22.34 -24.53 10.76
C ASP A 182 21.66 -23.30 10.15
N VAL A 183 21.29 -22.31 10.97
CA VAL A 183 20.61 -21.08 10.53
C VAL A 183 21.51 -19.85 10.50
N MET A 184 22.79 -19.98 10.87
CA MET A 184 23.72 -18.83 10.99
C MET A 184 23.92 -18.08 9.68
N ASP A 185 23.84 -18.79 8.54
CA ASP A 185 24.01 -18.22 7.21
C ASP A 185 22.67 -17.92 6.52
N ALA A 186 21.55 -18.10 7.22
CA ALA A 186 20.23 -17.72 6.71
C ALA A 186 20.14 -16.19 6.57
N GLU A 187 19.56 -15.74 5.47
CA GLU A 187 19.29 -14.32 5.26
C GLU A 187 18.12 -13.86 6.12
N VAL A 188 18.35 -12.81 6.90
CA VAL A 188 17.33 -12.15 7.73
C VAL A 188 17.06 -10.74 7.22
N PHE A 189 15.80 -10.31 7.40
CA PHE A 189 15.44 -8.91 7.20
C PHE A 189 16.00 -8.07 8.33
N ARG A 190 16.48 -6.90 7.96
CA ARG A 190 17.02 -5.90 8.85
C ARG A 190 15.94 -5.01 9.46
#